data_AF-A0A2V8NL94-F1
#
_entry.id   AF-A0A2V8NL94-F1
#
_cell.length_a   1.000
_cell.length_b   1.000
_cell.length_c   1.000
_cell.angle_alpha   90.00
_cell.angle_beta   90.00
_cell.angle_gamma   90.00
#
_symmetry.space_group_name_H-M   'P 1'
#
loop_
_entity.id
_entity.type
_entity.pdbx_description
1 polymer ?
#
loop_
_entity_poly.entity_id
_entity_poly.type
_entity_poly.pdbx_seq_one_letter_code
_entity_poly.pdbx_strand_id
1 'polypeptide(L)'
;HHAGEHPRVGATDVLPFIPVRGVTIADCVALAHSAGERIWRELGIPVYFYERAARRADRVNLEDVRRKGFEELRREIEDPARNRTPDIGEARLHESAGAIVVGARPFLIAYNVNLQTGDIQIARRIARAVRGRDGGLRYLKALGFKLESRGIVQVSMNLVDYEKTDLHHAFEAVRREAERYGVSVVSSEIVGLVPQAAIDSAAEYFLQIENFAPGVVLENRIEAAFAGKGERETVKDFVSEVASGEPVPGGGAAAAHAASLGAALGEMIAHLTEGREKFKDVESSVRDVLSELMPLRARLARAATDDAASFERVMKVRRLPQDTEDEKRERANRLEEALKGAATIPLEVAGLGVQVLELLETLAEIGNPNALSDAATGAQLSLAAVASARYNVLVNTADIEDEEFTKEHRSRADDLLERAREIAARIETALIESISEK
;
A
#
# COMPACT_ATOMS: atom_id res chain seq x y z
N HIS A 1 -1.56 31.57 -18.49
CA HIS A 1 -0.59 32.66 -18.26
C HIS A 1 0.67 32.22 -17.52
N HIS A 2 0.87 30.93 -17.20
CA HIS A 2 2.05 30.46 -16.48
C HIS A 2 3.28 30.29 -17.39
N ALA A 3 4.42 30.82 -16.96
CA ALA A 3 5.74 30.66 -17.59
C ALA A 3 6.80 30.36 -16.52
N GLY A 4 7.80 29.55 -16.85
CA GLY A 4 8.90 29.19 -15.97
C GLY A 4 10.05 28.55 -16.75
N GLU A 5 11.24 28.51 -16.16
CA GLU A 5 12.46 27.97 -16.82
C GLU A 5 12.41 26.45 -17.01
N HIS A 6 11.66 25.74 -16.16
CA HIS A 6 11.53 24.28 -16.23
C HIS A 6 10.42 23.85 -17.21
N PRO A 7 10.68 22.83 -18.08
CA PRO A 7 9.66 22.26 -18.95
C PRO A 7 8.49 21.66 -18.16
N ARG A 8 7.26 22.04 -18.55
CA ARG A 8 5.99 21.62 -17.95
C ARG A 8 4.91 21.37 -18.98
N VAL A 9 3.96 20.48 -18.70
CA VAL A 9 2.79 20.19 -19.57
C VAL A 9 1.43 20.50 -18.93
N GLY A 10 1.40 20.82 -17.63
CA GLY A 10 0.16 21.20 -16.94
C GLY A 10 0.40 21.90 -15.61
N ALA A 11 -0.70 22.28 -14.95
CA ALA A 11 -0.69 22.90 -13.63
C ALA A 11 -0.10 21.95 -12.58
N THR A 12 -0.52 20.68 -12.61
CA THR A 12 0.19 19.57 -11.99
C THR A 12 0.91 18.82 -13.08
N ASP A 13 2.22 19.02 -13.16
CA ASP A 13 3.02 18.52 -14.28
C ASP A 13 3.23 17.00 -14.20
N VAL A 14 3.63 16.49 -13.04
CA VAL A 14 3.80 15.06 -12.76
C VAL A 14 3.22 14.66 -11.41
N LEU A 15 2.54 13.52 -11.37
CA LEU A 15 2.04 12.86 -10.16
C LEU A 15 2.63 11.43 -10.06
N PRO A 16 3.73 11.24 -9.31
CA PRO A 16 4.36 9.94 -9.17
C PRO A 16 3.89 9.21 -7.90
N PHE A 17 3.62 7.92 -8.03
CA PHE A 17 3.46 6.97 -6.92
C PHE A 17 4.78 6.23 -6.71
N ILE A 18 5.29 6.23 -5.48
CA ILE A 18 6.62 5.71 -5.14
C ILE A 18 6.44 4.72 -3.98
N PRO A 19 6.97 3.48 -4.09
CA PRO A 19 6.92 2.55 -2.98
C PRO A 19 7.86 3.03 -1.87
N VAL A 20 7.38 3.04 -0.63
CA VAL A 20 8.15 3.45 0.56
C VAL A 20 8.36 2.28 1.49
N ARG A 21 7.30 1.67 2.02
CA ARG A 21 7.38 0.50 2.90
C ARG A 21 6.12 -0.36 2.80
N GLY A 22 6.28 -1.68 2.73
CA GLY A 22 5.16 -2.64 2.70
C GLY A 22 4.29 -2.59 1.45
N VAL A 23 4.74 -1.90 0.40
CA VAL A 23 4.01 -1.69 -0.86
C VAL A 23 4.96 -1.96 -2.01
N THR A 24 4.51 -2.72 -3.00
CA THR A 24 5.31 -3.06 -4.18
C THR A 24 5.19 -1.98 -5.26
N ILE A 25 6.11 -2.00 -6.23
CA ILE A 25 5.99 -1.13 -7.40
C ILE A 25 4.71 -1.44 -8.22
N ALA A 26 4.23 -2.69 -8.21
CA ALA A 26 3.02 -3.09 -8.90
C ALA A 26 1.77 -2.44 -8.26
N ASP A 27 1.72 -2.38 -6.94
CA ASP A 27 0.67 -1.66 -6.21
C ASP A 27 0.67 -0.17 -6.56
N CYS A 28 1.86 0.45 -6.65
CA CYS A 28 1.98 1.84 -7.10
C CYS A 28 1.52 2.04 -8.55
N VAL A 29 1.76 1.07 -9.44
CA VAL A 29 1.25 1.11 -10.83
C VAL A 29 -0.29 1.05 -10.83
N ALA A 30 -0.89 0.16 -10.05
CA ALA A 30 -2.34 0.06 -9.91
C ALA A 30 -2.95 1.37 -9.38
N LEU A 31 -2.33 1.99 -8.38
CA LEU A 31 -2.71 3.30 -7.85
C LEU A 31 -2.58 4.41 -8.91
N ALA A 32 -1.48 4.42 -9.68
CA ALA A 32 -1.27 5.38 -10.75
C ALA A 32 -2.38 5.30 -11.81
N HIS A 33 -2.74 4.08 -12.24
CA HIS A 33 -3.82 3.88 -13.20
C HIS A 33 -5.19 4.29 -12.63
N SER A 34 -5.50 3.88 -11.39
CA SER A 34 -6.73 4.27 -10.71
C SER A 34 -6.86 5.79 -10.55
N ALA A 35 -5.78 6.47 -10.16
CA ALA A 35 -5.75 7.91 -10.05
C ALA A 35 -5.94 8.60 -11.41
N GLY A 36 -5.31 8.09 -12.46
CA GLY A 36 -5.46 8.61 -13.82
C GLY A 36 -6.92 8.55 -14.32
N GLU A 37 -7.59 7.41 -14.14
CA GLU A 37 -9.02 7.24 -14.49
C GLU A 37 -9.90 8.25 -13.75
N ARG A 38 -9.65 8.44 -12.44
CA ARG A 38 -10.41 9.39 -11.62
C ARG A 38 -10.15 10.84 -12.02
N ILE A 39 -8.91 11.21 -12.30
CA ILE A 39 -8.55 12.58 -12.73
C ILE A 39 -9.28 12.94 -14.02
N TRP A 40 -9.33 12.04 -14.99
CA TRP A 40 -10.11 12.28 -16.20
C TRP A 40 -11.60 12.38 -15.90
N ARG A 41 -12.17 11.40 -15.19
CA ARG A 41 -13.61 11.32 -14.92
C ARG A 41 -14.13 12.52 -14.11
N GLU A 42 -13.36 12.97 -13.12
CA GLU A 42 -13.78 13.99 -12.15
C GLU A 42 -13.38 15.40 -12.60
N LEU A 43 -12.27 15.56 -13.34
CA LEU A 43 -11.70 16.87 -13.68
C LEU A 43 -11.56 17.13 -15.19
N GLY A 44 -11.77 16.13 -16.05
CA GLY A 44 -11.62 16.28 -17.50
C GLY A 44 -10.19 16.61 -17.95
N ILE A 45 -9.17 16.29 -17.13
CA ILE A 45 -7.77 16.57 -17.46
C ILE A 45 -7.20 15.35 -18.20
N PRO A 46 -6.62 15.51 -19.42
CA PRO A 46 -6.01 14.41 -20.15
C PRO A 46 -4.77 13.87 -19.43
N VAL A 47 -4.65 12.54 -19.38
CA VAL A 47 -3.64 11.83 -18.60
C VAL A 47 -2.68 11.07 -19.50
N TYR A 48 -1.38 11.20 -19.22
CA TYR A 48 -0.32 10.38 -19.81
C TYR A 48 0.31 9.51 -18.73
N PHE A 49 0.46 8.21 -19.00
CA PHE A 49 1.17 7.32 -18.09
C PHE A 49 2.65 7.21 -18.44
N TYR A 50 3.52 7.28 -17.43
CA TYR A 50 4.97 7.21 -17.60
C TYR A 50 5.65 6.21 -16.63
N GLU A 51 6.94 5.98 -16.84
CA GLU A 51 7.76 5.03 -16.08
C GLU A 51 7.13 3.65 -16.02
N ARG A 52 7.01 3.02 -14.84
CA ARG A 52 6.46 1.67 -14.70
C ARG A 52 4.96 1.60 -14.98
N ALA A 53 4.26 2.74 -14.99
CA ALA A 53 2.85 2.80 -15.34
C ALA A 53 2.62 3.03 -16.84
N ALA A 54 3.66 3.30 -17.62
CA ALA A 54 3.54 3.61 -19.04
C ALA A 54 2.86 2.47 -19.80
N ARG A 55 1.77 2.77 -20.52
CA ARG A 55 1.10 1.80 -21.40
C ARG A 55 1.83 1.61 -22.73
N ARG A 56 2.76 2.52 -23.04
CA ARG A 56 3.51 2.55 -24.30
C ARG A 56 4.99 2.73 -24.04
N ALA A 57 5.82 2.02 -24.81
CA ALA A 57 7.27 2.05 -24.67
C ALA A 57 7.88 3.44 -24.89
N ASP A 58 7.28 4.25 -25.77
CA ASP A 58 7.71 5.62 -26.09
C ASP A 58 7.36 6.66 -25.00
N ARG A 59 6.73 6.23 -23.90
CA ARG A 59 6.32 7.11 -22.78
C ARG A 59 6.99 6.75 -21.46
N VAL A 60 7.87 5.74 -21.45
CA VAL A 60 8.56 5.33 -20.23
C VAL A 60 9.35 6.50 -19.64
N ASN A 61 10.09 7.25 -20.47
CA ASN A 61 10.79 8.44 -19.97
C ASN A 61 9.87 9.67 -19.95
N LEU A 62 9.90 10.38 -18.82
CA LEU A 62 9.19 11.64 -18.66
C LEU A 62 9.55 12.68 -19.73
N GLU A 63 10.81 12.72 -20.16
CA GLU A 63 11.29 13.65 -21.19
C GLU A 63 10.62 13.42 -22.55
N ASP A 64 10.27 12.17 -22.88
CA ASP A 64 9.59 11.81 -24.12
C ASP A 64 8.11 12.26 -24.08
N VAL A 65 7.50 12.25 -22.90
CA VAL A 65 6.16 12.78 -22.67
C VAL A 65 6.18 14.31 -22.65
N ARG A 66 7.15 14.95 -22.00
CA ARG A 66 7.19 16.42 -21.85
C ARG A 66 7.73 17.16 -23.07
N ARG A 67 8.71 16.61 -23.79
CA ARG A 67 9.44 17.26 -24.91
C ARG A 67 9.71 18.75 -24.65
N LYS A 68 9.27 19.67 -25.52
CA LYS A 68 9.47 21.13 -25.36
C LYS A 68 8.38 21.79 -24.51
N GLY A 69 7.55 21.02 -23.81
CA GLY A 69 6.56 21.49 -22.85
C GLY A 69 5.17 21.77 -23.45
N PHE A 70 4.36 22.47 -22.67
CA PHE A 70 2.94 22.75 -22.91
C PHE A 70 2.65 23.37 -24.28
N GLU A 71 3.45 24.33 -24.75
CA GLU A 71 3.19 25.04 -26.02
C GLU A 71 3.31 24.13 -27.24
N GLU A 72 4.21 23.14 -27.20
CA GLU A 72 4.36 22.14 -28.25
C GLU A 72 3.24 21.11 -28.14
N LEU A 73 2.99 20.59 -26.93
CA LEU A 73 1.91 19.61 -26.71
C LEU A 73 0.55 20.17 -27.16
N ARG A 74 0.26 21.45 -26.91
CA ARG A 74 -0.97 22.12 -27.35
C ARG A 74 -1.18 22.08 -28.87
N ARG A 75 -0.10 22.13 -29.65
CA ARG A 75 -0.17 22.10 -31.13
C ARG A 75 -0.22 20.69 -31.68
N GLU A 76 0.38 19.74 -30.99
CA GLU A 76 0.55 18.37 -31.48
C GLU A 76 -0.53 17.40 -30.98
N ILE A 77 -1.20 17.69 -29.85
CA ILE A 77 -2.13 16.74 -29.22
C ILE A 77 -3.32 16.40 -30.12
N GLU A 78 -3.81 17.36 -30.89
CA GLU A 78 -4.96 17.20 -31.80
C GLU A 78 -4.56 16.57 -33.15
N ASP A 79 -3.27 16.47 -33.47
CA ASP A 79 -2.77 15.91 -34.74
C ASP A 79 -2.47 14.40 -34.60
N PRO A 80 -3.28 13.50 -35.19
CA PRO A 80 -3.07 12.06 -35.08
C PRO A 80 -1.72 11.60 -35.64
N ALA A 81 -1.16 12.32 -36.63
CA ALA A 81 0.12 11.98 -37.23
C ALA A 81 1.30 12.22 -36.27
N ARG A 82 1.12 13.05 -35.24
CA ARG A 82 2.14 13.34 -34.22
C ARG A 82 2.19 12.27 -33.12
N ASN A 83 1.18 11.41 -33.04
CA ASN A 83 1.10 10.31 -32.07
C ASN A 83 1.18 10.79 -30.60
N ARG A 84 0.53 11.92 -30.31
CA ARG A 84 0.55 12.60 -29.00
C ARG A 84 -0.75 12.44 -28.21
N THR A 85 -1.68 11.58 -28.63
CA THR A 85 -2.95 11.30 -27.94
C THR A 85 -2.72 10.83 -26.49
N PRO A 86 -3.44 11.33 -25.48
CA PRO A 86 -3.28 10.87 -24.10
C PRO A 86 -3.65 9.40 -23.92
N ASP A 87 -3.20 8.80 -22.80
CA ASP A 87 -3.56 7.43 -22.44
C ASP A 87 -5.00 7.33 -21.90
N ILE A 88 -5.48 8.40 -21.27
CA ILE A 88 -6.88 8.57 -20.84
C ILE A 88 -7.32 10.00 -21.17
N GLY A 89 -8.51 10.13 -21.75
CA GLY A 89 -9.17 11.40 -22.03
C GLY A 89 -9.10 11.83 -23.49
N GLU A 90 -9.69 12.99 -23.77
CA GLU A 90 -9.73 13.56 -25.11
C GLU A 90 -8.36 14.07 -25.56
N ALA A 91 -8.12 14.06 -26.87
CA ALA A 91 -6.90 14.59 -27.49
C ALA A 91 -6.86 16.13 -27.50
N ARG A 92 -7.18 16.75 -26.36
CA ARG A 92 -7.25 18.20 -26.17
C ARG A 92 -6.81 18.55 -24.76
N LEU A 93 -6.03 19.62 -24.61
CA LEU A 93 -5.61 20.11 -23.30
C LEU A 93 -6.76 20.77 -22.54
N HIS A 94 -6.81 20.54 -21.23
CA HIS A 94 -7.71 21.26 -20.34
C HIS A 94 -7.35 22.76 -20.33
N GLU A 95 -8.35 23.64 -20.39
CA GLU A 95 -8.14 25.08 -20.64
C GLU A 95 -7.28 25.77 -19.56
N SER A 96 -7.55 25.47 -18.29
CA SER A 96 -6.77 25.99 -17.16
C SER A 96 -5.63 25.08 -16.69
N ALA A 97 -5.81 23.76 -16.74
CA ALA A 97 -4.90 22.78 -16.12
C ALA A 97 -3.89 22.12 -17.09
N GLY A 98 -4.11 22.17 -18.40
CA GLY A 98 -3.26 21.49 -19.38
C GLY A 98 -3.43 19.97 -19.37
N ALA A 99 -2.33 19.23 -19.29
CA ALA A 99 -2.30 17.77 -19.16
C ALA A 99 -1.51 17.35 -17.91
N ILE A 100 -1.76 16.14 -17.42
CA ILE A 100 -1.01 15.57 -16.29
C ILE A 100 -0.29 14.30 -16.71
N VAL A 101 0.92 14.12 -16.18
CA VAL A 101 1.70 12.89 -16.34
C VAL A 101 1.67 12.10 -15.03
N VAL A 102 1.04 10.93 -15.03
CA VAL A 102 0.86 10.10 -13.83
C VAL A 102 1.72 8.86 -13.97
N GLY A 103 2.39 8.40 -12.91
CA GLY A 103 3.11 7.14 -13.03
C GLY A 103 3.62 6.58 -11.74
N ALA A 104 4.33 5.46 -11.86
CA ALA A 104 4.93 4.76 -10.74
C ALA A 104 6.41 4.53 -11.00
N ARG A 105 7.25 4.78 -10.00
CA ARG A 105 8.71 4.69 -10.14
C ARG A 105 9.40 4.46 -8.80
N PRO A 106 10.66 3.95 -8.81
CA PRO A 106 11.51 3.95 -7.62
C PRO A 106 11.73 5.37 -7.08
N PHE A 107 12.17 5.44 -5.81
CA PHE A 107 12.52 6.71 -5.20
C PHE A 107 13.67 7.36 -5.96
N LEU A 108 13.50 8.64 -6.30
CA LEU A 108 14.53 9.44 -6.98
C LEU A 108 15.10 10.45 -6.00
N ILE A 109 16.43 10.53 -5.97
CA ILE A 109 17.13 11.54 -5.17
C ILE A 109 17.64 12.63 -6.10
N ALA A 110 17.17 13.86 -5.88
CA ALA A 110 17.70 15.04 -6.54
C ALA A 110 18.89 15.54 -5.72
N TYR A 111 20.09 15.44 -6.29
CA TYR A 111 21.34 15.69 -5.60
C TYR A 111 22.27 16.54 -6.45
N ASN A 112 22.62 17.70 -5.93
CA ASN A 112 23.37 18.72 -6.64
C ASN A 112 24.76 18.89 -6.02
N VAL A 113 25.77 19.13 -6.87
CA VAL A 113 27.15 19.38 -6.43
C VAL A 113 27.61 20.74 -6.96
N ASN A 114 28.00 21.63 -6.04
CA ASN A 114 28.42 23.00 -6.32
C ASN A 114 29.93 23.05 -6.52
N LEU A 115 30.38 23.71 -7.58
CA LEU A 115 31.78 23.79 -7.99
C LEU A 115 32.31 25.21 -7.86
N GLN A 116 33.57 25.37 -7.44
CA GLN A 116 34.21 26.66 -7.22
C GLN A 116 34.66 27.33 -8.54
N THR A 117 33.72 27.54 -9.44
CA THR A 117 33.95 28.21 -10.73
C THR A 117 32.67 28.87 -11.22
N GLY A 118 32.79 29.99 -11.94
CA GLY A 118 31.68 30.62 -12.65
C GLY A 118 31.46 30.08 -14.07
N ASP A 119 32.33 29.18 -14.55
CA ASP A 119 32.28 28.65 -15.92
C ASP A 119 31.30 27.49 -16.04
N ILE A 120 30.12 27.78 -16.62
CA ILE A 120 29.07 26.79 -16.86
C ILE A 120 29.50 25.66 -17.82
N GLN A 121 30.51 25.89 -18.67
CA GLN A 121 30.98 24.86 -19.59
C GLN A 121 31.65 23.71 -18.83
N ILE A 122 32.31 23.99 -17.71
CA ILE A 122 32.90 22.97 -16.84
C ILE A 122 31.79 22.09 -16.26
N ALA A 123 30.75 22.68 -15.65
CA ALA A 123 29.61 21.93 -15.12
C ALA A 123 28.89 21.10 -16.21
N ARG A 124 28.73 21.64 -17.43
CA ARG A 124 28.11 20.93 -18.56
C ARG A 124 28.96 19.78 -19.09
N ARG A 125 30.29 19.85 -18.99
CA ARG A 125 31.21 18.77 -19.36
C ARG A 125 31.19 17.67 -18.29
N ILE A 126 31.27 18.05 -17.02
CA ILE A 126 31.17 17.10 -15.89
C ILE A 126 29.82 16.38 -15.91
N ALA A 127 28.70 17.10 -16.04
CA ALA A 127 27.37 16.51 -16.14
C ALA A 127 27.26 15.50 -17.30
N ARG A 128 27.91 15.78 -18.45
CA ARG A 128 27.98 14.85 -19.57
C ARG A 128 28.81 13.61 -19.24
N ALA A 129 29.95 13.77 -18.60
CA ALA A 129 30.83 12.65 -18.24
C ALA A 129 30.19 11.71 -17.21
N VAL A 130 29.44 12.23 -16.24
CA VAL A 130 28.89 11.42 -15.14
C VAL A 130 27.55 10.78 -15.45
N ARG A 131 26.72 11.33 -16.34
CA ARG A 131 25.36 10.82 -16.57
C ARG A 131 25.34 9.56 -17.45
N GLY A 132 24.44 8.63 -17.14
CA GLY A 132 24.42 7.30 -17.74
C GLY A 132 24.17 7.28 -19.25
N ARG A 133 23.39 8.23 -19.78
CA ARG A 133 23.05 8.26 -21.21
C ARG A 133 24.27 8.53 -22.12
N ASP A 134 25.36 9.09 -21.57
CA ASP A 134 26.60 9.37 -22.29
C ASP A 134 27.73 8.40 -21.87
N GLY A 135 27.38 7.28 -21.22
CA GLY A 135 28.35 6.26 -20.78
C GLY A 135 28.90 6.44 -19.37
N GLY A 136 28.40 7.42 -18.61
CA GLY A 136 28.73 7.60 -17.20
C GLY A 136 28.03 6.59 -16.28
N LEU A 137 27.72 7.02 -15.06
CA LEU A 137 27.03 6.21 -14.06
C LEU A 137 25.60 5.88 -14.54
N ARG A 138 25.29 4.57 -14.61
CA ARG A 138 23.93 4.11 -14.89
C ARG A 138 22.98 4.68 -13.84
N TYR A 139 21.71 4.87 -14.18
CA TYR A 139 20.70 5.43 -13.27
C TYR A 139 20.99 6.86 -12.76
N LEU A 140 21.99 7.55 -13.32
CA LEU A 140 22.25 8.96 -13.06
C LEU A 140 21.89 9.83 -14.27
N LYS A 141 21.02 10.81 -14.05
CA LYS A 141 20.82 11.92 -14.99
C LYS A 141 21.52 13.15 -14.44
N ALA A 142 22.14 13.96 -15.29
CA ALA A 142 22.81 15.18 -14.84
C ALA A 142 22.76 16.32 -15.87
N LEU A 143 22.72 17.55 -15.36
CA LEU A 143 22.77 18.80 -16.11
C LEU A 143 23.64 19.83 -15.38
N GLY A 144 24.21 20.78 -16.13
CA GLY A 144 25.04 21.86 -15.58
C GLY A 144 24.27 23.19 -15.56
N PHE A 145 24.21 23.82 -14.39
CA PHE A 145 23.53 25.09 -14.16
C PHE A 145 24.49 26.15 -13.60
N LYS A 146 24.13 27.42 -13.76
CA LYS A 146 24.83 28.55 -13.16
C LYS A 146 23.97 29.13 -12.04
N LEU A 147 24.56 29.34 -10.87
CA LEU A 147 23.93 29.98 -9.73
C LEU A 147 24.37 31.44 -9.70
N GLU A 148 23.67 32.30 -10.45
CA GLU A 148 24.04 33.71 -10.65
C GLU A 148 24.23 34.47 -9.33
N SER A 149 23.37 34.21 -8.33
CA SER A 149 23.45 34.86 -7.01
C SER A 149 24.72 34.55 -6.22
N ARG A 150 25.39 33.43 -6.52
CA ARG A 150 26.59 32.96 -5.81
C ARG A 150 27.85 33.01 -6.66
N GLY A 151 27.75 33.35 -7.95
CA GLY A 151 28.88 33.36 -8.88
C GLY A 151 29.52 31.98 -9.10
N ILE A 152 28.81 30.90 -8.79
CA ILE A 152 29.29 29.51 -8.93
C ILE A 152 28.43 28.72 -9.90
N VAL A 153 28.89 27.52 -10.25
CA VAL A 153 28.15 26.57 -11.09
C VAL A 153 27.83 25.30 -10.32
N GLN A 154 26.83 24.58 -10.79
CA GLN A 154 26.30 23.40 -10.15
C GLN A 154 26.13 22.27 -11.17
N VAL A 155 26.55 21.07 -10.80
CA VAL A 155 26.16 19.83 -11.47
C VAL A 155 24.92 19.33 -10.75
N SER A 156 23.76 19.52 -11.36
CA SER A 156 22.49 19.03 -10.82
C SER A 156 22.24 17.62 -11.32
N MET A 157 21.95 16.70 -10.40
CA MET A 157 21.80 15.30 -10.71
C MET A 157 20.50 14.73 -10.15
N ASN A 158 19.99 13.72 -10.85
CA ASN A 158 18.86 12.91 -10.46
C ASN A 158 19.29 11.44 -10.47
N LEU A 159 19.38 10.85 -9.29
CA LEU A 159 19.62 9.42 -9.10
C LEU A 159 18.27 8.73 -9.19
N VAL A 160 17.98 8.08 -10.32
CA VAL A 160 16.65 7.48 -10.59
C VAL A 160 16.46 6.11 -9.93
N ASP A 161 17.54 5.50 -9.45
CA ASP A 161 17.57 4.24 -8.70
C ASP A 161 18.81 4.27 -7.79
N TYR A 162 18.64 4.80 -6.57
CA TYR A 162 19.76 5.06 -5.65
C TYR A 162 20.37 3.79 -5.04
N GLU A 163 19.65 2.66 -5.11
CA GLU A 163 20.14 1.36 -4.64
C GLU A 163 21.17 0.77 -5.63
N LYS A 164 21.10 1.17 -6.90
CA LYS A 164 22.06 0.73 -7.94
C LYS A 164 23.16 1.73 -8.21
N THR A 165 22.90 3.01 -7.99
CA THR A 165 23.91 4.07 -8.07
C THR A 165 23.65 5.03 -6.94
N ASP A 166 24.45 4.87 -5.89
CA ASP A 166 24.30 5.58 -4.63
C ASP A 166 24.83 7.03 -4.68
N LEU A 167 24.52 7.76 -3.61
CA LEU A 167 24.87 9.16 -3.46
C LEU A 167 26.39 9.40 -3.44
N HIS A 168 27.15 8.55 -2.76
CA HIS A 168 28.58 8.77 -2.54
C HIS A 168 29.38 8.51 -3.82
N HIS A 169 29.05 7.49 -4.61
CA HIS A 169 29.68 7.29 -5.92
C HIS A 169 29.35 8.41 -6.91
N ALA A 170 28.11 8.93 -6.90
CA ALA A 170 27.74 10.08 -7.72
C ALA A 170 28.53 11.33 -7.32
N PHE A 171 28.65 11.61 -6.02
CA PHE A 171 29.46 12.71 -5.49
C PHE A 171 30.94 12.58 -5.88
N GLU A 172 31.52 11.40 -5.66
CA GLU A 172 32.92 11.09 -5.98
C GLU A 172 33.22 11.21 -7.47
N ALA A 173 32.30 10.76 -8.33
CA ALA A 173 32.45 10.89 -9.77
C ALA A 173 32.51 12.36 -10.20
N VAL A 174 31.63 13.20 -9.66
CA VAL A 174 31.67 14.65 -9.92
C VAL A 174 32.96 15.27 -9.37
N ARG A 175 33.37 14.91 -8.15
CA ARG A 175 34.58 15.42 -7.51
C ARG A 175 35.83 15.10 -8.34
N ARG A 176 36.01 13.84 -8.72
CA ARG A 176 37.14 13.38 -9.55
C ARG A 176 37.16 14.03 -10.92
N GLU A 177 36.00 14.21 -11.53
CA GLU A 177 35.92 14.88 -12.83
C GLU A 177 36.18 16.40 -12.71
N ALA A 178 35.75 17.05 -11.62
CA ALA A 178 36.05 18.46 -11.34
C ALA A 178 37.55 18.71 -11.12
N GLU A 179 38.24 17.80 -10.42
CA GLU A 179 39.69 17.85 -10.19
C GLU A 179 40.48 17.88 -11.51
N ARG A 180 40.01 17.19 -12.56
CA ARG A 180 40.63 17.21 -13.90
C ARG A 180 40.60 18.59 -14.56
N TYR A 181 39.67 19.45 -14.15
CA TYR A 181 39.59 20.84 -14.60
C TYR A 181 40.22 21.83 -13.61
N GLY A 182 40.88 21.35 -12.55
CA GLY A 182 41.45 22.18 -11.50
C GLY A 182 40.41 22.92 -10.66
N VAL A 183 39.17 22.39 -10.58
CA VAL A 183 38.06 22.98 -9.85
C VAL A 183 37.72 22.13 -8.63
N SER A 184 37.58 22.78 -7.48
CA SER A 184 37.15 22.15 -6.22
C SER A 184 35.63 22.09 -6.11
N VAL A 185 35.14 21.08 -5.40
CA VAL A 185 33.76 21.03 -4.92
C VAL A 185 33.63 21.92 -3.69
N VAL A 186 32.65 22.83 -3.69
CA VAL A 186 32.38 23.75 -2.57
C VAL A 186 31.43 23.11 -1.57
N SER A 187 30.35 22.50 -2.08
CA SER A 187 29.33 21.84 -1.26
C SER A 187 28.47 20.95 -2.14
N SER A 188 27.58 20.18 -1.52
CA SER A 188 26.48 19.50 -2.20
C SER A 188 25.16 19.78 -1.49
N GLU A 189 24.06 19.47 -2.16
CA GLU A 189 22.71 19.79 -1.70
C GLU A 189 21.74 18.69 -2.14
N ILE A 190 20.89 18.25 -1.23
CA ILE A 190 19.74 17.39 -1.53
C ILE A 190 18.54 18.31 -1.74
N VAL A 191 17.85 18.16 -2.87
CA VAL A 191 16.63 18.91 -3.17
C VAL A 191 15.43 18.07 -2.77
N GLY A 192 14.75 18.47 -1.70
CA GLY A 192 13.57 17.77 -1.17
C GLY A 192 13.94 16.72 -0.12
N LEU A 193 13.31 15.54 -0.21
CA LEU A 193 13.49 14.44 0.74
C LEU A 193 14.45 13.39 0.19
N VAL A 194 15.12 12.68 1.10
CA VAL A 194 16.04 11.59 0.80
C VAL A 194 15.69 10.35 1.63
N PRO A 195 15.77 9.13 1.07
CA PRO A 195 15.64 7.91 1.86
C PRO A 195 16.81 7.80 2.82
N GLN A 196 16.53 7.49 4.08
CA GLN A 196 17.58 7.38 5.09
C GLN A 196 18.65 6.34 4.73
N ALA A 197 18.26 5.22 4.11
CA ALA A 197 19.18 4.19 3.64
C ALA A 197 20.27 4.73 2.70
N ALA A 198 19.96 5.77 1.91
CA ALA A 198 20.94 6.41 1.03
C ALA A 198 21.99 7.21 1.81
N ILE A 199 21.60 7.81 2.94
CA ILE A 199 22.50 8.54 3.84
C ILE A 199 23.35 7.55 4.65
N ASP A 200 22.73 6.50 5.19
CA ASP A 200 23.42 5.46 5.96
C ASP A 200 24.51 4.79 5.11
N SER A 201 24.20 4.45 3.85
CA SER A 201 25.18 3.88 2.91
C SER A 201 26.32 4.84 2.58
N ALA A 202 26.04 6.15 2.44
CA ALA A 202 27.10 7.14 2.23
C ALA A 202 27.97 7.34 3.48
N ALA A 203 27.37 7.32 4.67
CA ALA A 203 28.10 7.39 5.93
C ALA A 203 29.02 6.19 6.11
N GLU A 204 28.53 4.97 5.83
CA GLU A 204 29.34 3.75 5.82
C GLU A 204 30.55 3.88 4.88
N TYR A 205 30.33 4.34 3.64
CA TYR A 205 31.39 4.52 2.64
C TYR A 205 32.46 5.53 3.09
N PHE A 206 32.08 6.69 3.61
CA PHE A 206 33.07 7.73 3.94
C PHE A 206 33.70 7.57 5.32
N LEU A 207 32.95 7.09 6.30
CA LEU A 207 33.44 6.96 7.67
C LEU A 207 34.18 5.64 7.92
N GLN A 208 33.95 4.62 7.08
CA GLN A 208 34.61 3.32 7.18
C GLN A 208 34.46 2.68 8.57
N ILE A 209 33.27 2.85 9.18
CA ILE A 209 32.97 2.32 10.52
C ILE A 209 32.95 0.79 10.43
N GLU A 210 33.78 0.12 11.24
CA GLU A 210 33.82 -1.35 11.28
C GLU A 210 32.47 -1.94 11.67
N ASN A 211 32.00 -2.93 10.90
CA ASN A 211 30.74 -3.63 11.13
C ASN A 211 29.51 -2.71 11.25
N PHE A 212 29.49 -1.60 10.49
CA PHE A 212 28.33 -0.74 10.44
C PHE A 212 27.10 -1.50 9.91
N ALA A 213 25.96 -1.26 10.55
CA ALA A 213 24.66 -1.72 10.09
C ALA A 213 23.62 -0.67 10.49
N PRO A 214 22.53 -0.46 9.73
CA PRO A 214 21.52 0.55 10.07
C PRO A 214 20.98 0.40 11.50
N GLY A 215 20.96 -0.83 12.03
CA GLY A 215 20.55 -1.12 13.41
C GLY A 215 21.51 -0.63 14.50
N VAL A 216 22.65 0.01 14.22
CA VAL A 216 23.48 0.66 15.25
C VAL A 216 23.13 2.14 15.43
N VAL A 217 22.41 2.74 14.48
CA VAL A 217 21.88 4.10 14.59
C VAL A 217 20.75 4.10 15.62
N LEU A 218 20.85 4.99 16.62
CA LEU A 218 19.93 5.03 17.76
C LEU A 218 18.49 5.27 17.30
N GLU A 219 18.28 6.26 16.44
CA GLU A 219 17.00 6.62 15.86
C GLU A 219 16.37 5.43 15.11
N ASN A 220 17.17 4.62 14.41
CA ASN A 220 16.68 3.41 13.73
C ASN A 220 16.25 2.33 14.70
N ARG A 221 16.95 2.17 15.83
CA ARG A 221 16.53 1.25 16.89
C ARG A 221 15.27 1.73 17.59
N ILE A 222 15.21 3.03 17.87
CA ILE A 222 14.05 3.70 18.45
C ILE A 222 12.86 3.52 17.51
N GLU A 223 13.01 3.86 16.23
CA GLU A 223 11.98 3.69 15.21
C GLU A 223 11.64 2.21 15.01
N ALA A 224 12.59 1.27 14.98
CA ALA A 224 12.25 -0.15 14.91
C ALA A 224 11.47 -0.62 16.16
N ALA A 225 11.83 -0.11 17.33
CA ALA A 225 11.13 -0.37 18.59
C ALA A 225 9.75 0.31 18.66
N PHE A 226 9.54 1.43 17.93
CA PHE A 226 8.27 2.15 17.84
C PHE A 226 7.41 1.76 16.62
N ALA A 227 8.00 1.30 15.52
CA ALA A 227 7.35 0.75 14.34
C ALA A 227 6.91 -0.70 14.58
N GLY A 228 7.49 -1.35 15.60
CA GLY A 228 6.89 -2.51 16.28
C GLY A 228 5.82 -2.14 17.33
N LYS A 229 5.48 -0.85 17.47
CA LYS A 229 4.43 -0.27 18.34
C LYS A 229 3.40 0.56 17.54
N GLY A 230 3.00 0.11 16.36
CA GLY A 230 1.59 -0.28 16.31
C GLY A 230 1.60 -1.60 17.03
N GLU A 231 1.12 -1.63 18.27
CA GLU A 231 1.26 -2.80 19.16
C GLU A 231 1.12 -4.08 18.33
N ARG A 232 2.20 -4.86 18.20
CA ARG A 232 1.97 -6.29 18.10
C ARG A 232 1.38 -6.65 19.45
N GLU A 233 0.08 -6.47 19.55
CA GLU A 233 -0.73 -7.02 20.59
C GLU A 233 -0.36 -8.50 20.60
N THR A 234 0.43 -8.91 21.60
CA THR A 234 0.73 -10.32 21.70
C THR A 234 -0.59 -11.02 21.99
N VAL A 235 -0.71 -12.31 21.67
CA VAL A 235 -1.91 -13.07 22.08
C VAL A 235 -2.17 -12.90 23.59
N LYS A 236 -1.12 -12.73 24.39
CA LYS A 236 -1.22 -12.45 25.82
C LYS A 236 -1.82 -11.06 26.12
N ASP A 237 -1.41 -10.03 25.39
CA ASP A 237 -1.92 -8.67 25.59
C ASP A 237 -3.38 -8.62 25.18
N PHE A 238 -3.73 -9.15 24.00
CA PHE A 238 -5.12 -9.24 23.53
C PHE A 238 -6.02 -9.97 24.51
N VAL A 239 -5.60 -11.13 25.00
CA VAL A 239 -6.36 -11.87 26.02
C VAL A 239 -6.50 -11.07 27.32
N SER A 240 -5.47 -10.32 27.71
CA SER A 240 -5.51 -9.47 28.91
C SER A 240 -6.44 -8.27 28.74
N GLU A 241 -6.49 -7.68 27.54
CA GLU A 241 -7.37 -6.57 27.19
C GLU A 241 -8.83 -7.00 27.11
N VAL A 242 -9.13 -8.13 26.45
CA VAL A 242 -10.48 -8.72 26.43
C VAL A 242 -10.95 -9.10 27.84
N ALA A 243 -10.04 -9.52 28.72
CA ALA A 243 -10.34 -9.84 30.11
C ALA A 243 -10.42 -8.60 31.03
N SER A 244 -10.15 -7.40 30.50
CA SER A 244 -10.18 -6.16 31.28
C SER A 244 -11.61 -5.71 31.62
N GLY A 245 -11.73 -4.67 32.44
CA GLY A 245 -13.01 -4.02 32.73
C GLY A 245 -13.46 -3.02 31.66
N GLU A 246 -12.69 -2.86 30.58
CA GLU A 246 -12.99 -1.92 29.49
C GLU A 246 -14.00 -2.54 28.51
N PRO A 247 -14.86 -1.73 27.87
CA PRO A 247 -15.89 -2.23 26.95
C PRO A 247 -15.35 -2.70 25.59
N VAL A 248 -14.09 -2.41 25.27
CA VAL A 248 -13.40 -2.75 24.02
C VAL A 248 -11.94 -3.10 24.35
N PRO A 249 -11.35 -4.17 23.77
CA PRO A 249 -11.93 -5.12 22.80
C PRO A 249 -12.96 -6.08 23.43
N GLY A 250 -14.02 -6.37 22.67
CA GLY A 250 -15.16 -7.19 23.13
C GLY A 250 -15.40 -8.45 22.31
N GLY A 251 -16.64 -8.97 22.35
CA GLY A 251 -17.02 -10.21 21.67
C GLY A 251 -16.89 -10.18 20.14
N GLY A 252 -17.07 -9.02 19.51
CA GLY A 252 -16.88 -8.83 18.06
C GLY A 252 -15.41 -8.99 17.65
N ALA A 253 -14.51 -8.26 18.30
CA ALA A 253 -13.06 -8.42 18.13
C ALA A 253 -12.60 -9.87 18.40
N ALA A 254 -13.08 -10.51 19.47
CA ALA A 254 -12.77 -11.91 19.76
C ALA A 254 -13.25 -12.88 18.66
N ALA A 255 -14.44 -12.65 18.09
CA ALA A 255 -14.95 -13.43 16.97
C ALA A 255 -14.05 -13.30 15.72
N ALA A 256 -13.66 -12.07 15.38
CA ALA A 256 -12.80 -11.81 14.24
C ALA A 256 -11.42 -12.48 14.39
N HIS A 257 -10.81 -12.43 15.58
CA HIS A 257 -9.57 -13.15 15.86
C HIS A 257 -9.72 -14.67 15.82
N ALA A 258 -10.84 -15.23 16.29
CA ALA A 258 -11.10 -16.68 16.21
C ALA A 258 -11.17 -17.16 14.75
N ALA A 259 -11.90 -16.47 13.87
CA ALA A 259 -11.90 -16.78 12.44
C ALA A 259 -10.52 -16.57 11.79
N SER A 260 -9.78 -15.54 12.21
CA SER A 260 -8.41 -15.30 11.73
C SER A 260 -7.46 -16.46 12.09
N LEU A 261 -7.64 -17.09 13.26
CA LEU A 261 -6.90 -18.29 13.64
C LEU A 261 -7.31 -19.50 12.79
N GLY A 262 -8.60 -19.62 12.47
CA GLY A 262 -9.09 -20.62 11.51
C GLY A 262 -8.42 -20.50 10.13
N ALA A 263 -8.32 -19.28 9.60
CA ALA A 263 -7.63 -19.02 8.34
C ALA A 263 -6.13 -19.36 8.42
N ALA A 264 -5.47 -19.01 9.53
CA ALA A 264 -4.05 -19.32 9.74
C ALA A 264 -3.78 -20.85 9.79
N LEU A 265 -4.68 -21.64 10.37
CA LEU A 265 -4.60 -23.10 10.33
C LEU A 265 -4.75 -23.62 8.89
N GLY A 266 -5.64 -23.02 8.10
CA GLY A 266 -5.74 -23.28 6.65
C GLY A 266 -4.43 -23.04 5.91
N GLU A 267 -3.79 -21.88 6.13
CA GLU A 267 -2.49 -21.55 5.52
C GLU A 267 -1.42 -22.57 5.91
N MET A 268 -1.40 -23.00 7.18
CA MET A 268 -0.49 -24.05 7.65
C MET A 268 -0.72 -25.37 6.91
N ILE A 269 -1.97 -25.82 6.75
CA ILE A 269 -2.31 -27.05 6.03
C ILE A 269 -1.86 -26.96 4.56
N ALA A 270 -2.11 -25.82 3.92
CA ALA A 270 -1.68 -25.58 2.55
C ALA A 270 -0.14 -25.69 2.41
N HIS A 271 0.62 -25.05 3.29
CA HIS A 271 2.09 -25.14 3.29
C HIS A 271 2.63 -26.54 3.64
N LEU A 272 1.93 -27.30 4.48
CA LEU A 272 2.31 -28.69 4.76
C LEU A 272 2.03 -29.64 3.57
N THR A 273 1.21 -29.20 2.62
CA THR A 273 0.80 -29.94 1.43
C THR A 273 1.65 -29.55 0.22
N GLU A 274 1.88 -28.26 0.01
CA GLU A 274 2.67 -27.71 -1.09
C GLU A 274 4.13 -28.23 -1.11
N GLY A 275 4.67 -28.44 -2.32
CA GLY A 275 6.07 -28.85 -2.52
C GLY A 275 6.39 -30.30 -2.13
N ARG A 276 5.38 -31.12 -1.82
CA ARG A 276 5.56 -32.55 -1.52
C ARG A 276 5.26 -33.39 -2.75
N GLU A 277 6.16 -34.34 -3.05
CA GLU A 277 6.03 -35.25 -4.20
C GLU A 277 4.66 -35.96 -4.25
N LYS A 278 4.15 -36.38 -3.08
CA LYS A 278 2.86 -37.08 -2.94
C LYS A 278 1.61 -36.22 -3.23
N PHE A 279 1.75 -34.90 -3.36
CA PHE A 279 0.64 -33.96 -3.53
C PHE A 279 0.76 -33.12 -4.82
N LYS A 280 1.60 -33.54 -5.77
CA LYS A 280 1.80 -32.81 -7.04
C LYS A 280 0.51 -32.56 -7.82
N ASP A 281 -0.41 -33.52 -7.81
CA ASP A 281 -1.66 -33.44 -8.57
C ASP A 281 -2.62 -32.37 -8.04
N VAL A 282 -2.49 -31.98 -6.77
CA VAL A 282 -3.34 -30.98 -6.11
C VAL A 282 -2.62 -29.65 -5.85
N GLU A 283 -1.35 -29.54 -6.25
CA GLU A 283 -0.48 -28.42 -5.89
C GLU A 283 -0.98 -27.07 -6.44
N SER A 284 -1.62 -27.06 -7.61
CA SER A 284 -2.24 -25.84 -8.15
C SER A 284 -3.43 -25.41 -7.29
N SER A 285 -4.34 -26.35 -6.98
CA SER A 285 -5.54 -26.08 -6.18
C SER A 285 -5.18 -25.61 -4.77
N VAL A 286 -4.15 -26.20 -4.15
CA VAL A 286 -3.65 -25.78 -2.83
C VAL A 286 -3.08 -24.35 -2.87
N ARG A 287 -2.37 -23.98 -3.95
CA ARG A 287 -1.87 -22.61 -4.13
C ARG A 287 -2.99 -21.60 -4.31
N ASP A 288 -4.04 -21.96 -5.04
CA ASP A 288 -5.22 -21.11 -5.22
C ASP A 288 -5.89 -20.86 -3.86
N VAL A 289 -6.13 -21.92 -3.08
CA VAL A 289 -6.67 -21.80 -1.71
C VAL A 289 -5.80 -20.94 -0.81
N LEU A 290 -4.47 -21.13 -0.83
CA LEU A 290 -3.53 -20.30 -0.05
C LEU A 290 -3.63 -18.82 -0.44
N SER A 291 -3.76 -18.52 -1.73
CA SER A 291 -3.89 -17.15 -2.24
C SER A 291 -5.18 -16.45 -1.79
N GLU A 292 -6.22 -17.24 -1.46
CA GLU A 292 -7.49 -16.75 -0.91
C GLU A 292 -7.47 -16.63 0.63
N LEU A 293 -6.81 -17.55 1.33
CA LEU A 293 -6.73 -17.51 2.80
C LEU A 293 -5.96 -16.30 3.35
N MET A 294 -4.86 -15.93 2.70
CA MET A 294 -4.03 -14.79 3.13
C MET A 294 -4.80 -13.46 3.20
N PRO A 295 -5.53 -13.02 2.15
CA PRO A 295 -6.33 -11.80 2.23
C PRO A 295 -7.50 -11.93 3.20
N LEU A 296 -8.11 -13.11 3.36
CA LEU A 296 -9.17 -13.32 4.37
C LEU A 296 -8.64 -13.12 5.78
N ARG A 297 -7.48 -13.71 6.12
CA ARG A 297 -6.84 -13.51 7.42
C ARG A 297 -6.54 -12.04 7.69
N ALA A 298 -6.00 -11.32 6.71
CA ALA A 298 -5.72 -9.89 6.84
C ALA A 298 -7.00 -9.05 7.04
N ARG A 299 -8.09 -9.38 6.33
CA ARG A 299 -9.39 -8.71 6.48
C ARG A 299 -10.01 -8.99 7.84
N LEU A 300 -9.95 -10.22 8.33
CA LEU A 300 -10.44 -10.61 9.66
C LEU A 300 -9.69 -9.89 10.78
N ALA A 301 -8.35 -9.81 10.69
CA ALA A 301 -7.56 -9.04 11.65
C ALA A 301 -7.95 -7.56 11.66
N ARG A 302 -8.20 -6.98 10.49
CA ARG A 302 -8.68 -5.59 10.38
C ARG A 302 -10.09 -5.40 10.93
N ALA A 303 -10.99 -6.35 10.69
CA ALA A 303 -12.36 -6.32 11.19
C ALA A 303 -12.41 -6.27 12.73
N ALA A 304 -11.45 -6.89 13.43
CA ALA A 304 -11.32 -6.78 14.87
C ALA A 304 -11.07 -5.32 15.33
N THR A 305 -10.20 -4.61 14.62
CA THR A 305 -9.93 -3.18 14.88
C THR A 305 -11.13 -2.29 14.48
N ASP A 306 -11.78 -2.61 13.37
CA ASP A 306 -12.94 -1.85 12.89
C ASP A 306 -14.15 -1.98 13.84
N ASP A 307 -14.34 -3.15 14.47
CA ASP A 307 -15.36 -3.39 15.51
C ASP A 307 -15.16 -2.45 16.71
N ALA A 308 -13.95 -2.41 17.24
CA ALA A 308 -13.54 -1.48 18.31
C ALA A 308 -13.84 -0.01 17.94
N ALA A 309 -13.44 0.41 16.75
CA ALA A 309 -13.67 1.78 16.27
C ALA A 309 -15.17 2.09 16.08
N SER A 310 -15.97 1.10 15.67
CA SER A 310 -17.42 1.25 15.50
C SER A 310 -18.14 1.45 16.83
N PHE A 311 -17.75 0.70 17.86
CA PHE A 311 -18.27 0.86 19.21
C PHE A 311 -17.99 2.26 19.74
N GLU A 312 -16.75 2.76 19.57
CA GLU A 312 -16.43 4.12 19.96
C GLU A 312 -17.29 5.18 19.26
N ARG A 313 -17.59 4.98 17.96
CA ARG A 313 -18.47 5.89 17.21
C ARG A 313 -19.87 5.93 17.82
N VAL A 314 -20.46 4.78 18.12
CA VAL A 314 -21.77 4.70 18.78
C VAL A 314 -21.73 5.41 20.13
N MET A 315 -20.68 5.18 20.94
CA MET A 315 -20.54 5.83 22.24
C MET A 315 -20.33 7.34 22.15
N LYS A 316 -19.60 7.84 21.16
CA LYS A 316 -19.44 9.28 20.89
C LYS A 316 -20.78 9.92 20.55
N VAL A 317 -21.61 9.27 19.73
CA VAL A 317 -22.95 9.77 19.39
C VAL A 317 -23.89 9.78 20.59
N ARG A 318 -23.84 8.74 21.44
CA ARG A 318 -24.64 8.68 22.68
C ARG A 318 -24.34 9.81 23.66
N ARG A 319 -23.14 10.42 23.58
CA ARG A 319 -22.71 11.55 24.43
C ARG A 319 -23.08 12.93 23.86
N LEU A 320 -23.72 13.02 22.69
CA LEU A 320 -24.14 14.30 22.13
C LEU A 320 -25.22 14.98 23.00
N PRO A 321 -25.27 16.32 23.03
CA PRO A 321 -26.30 17.09 23.73
C PRO A 321 -27.73 16.68 23.34
N GLN A 322 -28.68 16.91 24.25
CA GLN A 322 -30.07 16.49 24.10
C GLN A 322 -31.06 17.47 24.74
N ASP A 323 -30.65 18.74 24.86
CA ASP A 323 -31.38 19.76 25.62
C ASP A 323 -32.53 20.35 24.79
N THR A 324 -32.39 20.34 23.46
CA THR A 324 -33.41 20.80 22.51
C THR A 324 -34.02 19.67 21.68
N GLU A 325 -35.23 19.88 21.15
CA GLU A 325 -35.88 18.90 20.27
C GLU A 325 -35.11 18.66 18.96
N ASP A 326 -34.45 19.70 18.44
CA ASP A 326 -33.60 19.58 17.25
C ASP A 326 -32.33 18.75 17.54
N GLU A 327 -31.70 18.93 18.70
CA GLU A 327 -30.58 18.10 19.14
C GLU A 327 -30.98 16.64 19.34
N LYS A 328 -32.17 16.38 19.91
CA LYS A 328 -32.68 15.01 20.07
C LYS A 328 -32.88 14.32 18.73
N ARG A 329 -33.46 15.01 17.73
CA ARG A 329 -33.67 14.48 16.38
C ARG A 329 -32.34 14.21 15.66
N GLU A 330 -31.42 15.17 15.70
CA GLU A 330 -30.10 15.00 15.07
C GLU A 330 -29.30 13.86 15.72
N ARG A 331 -29.36 13.75 17.05
CA ARG A 331 -28.73 12.63 17.77
C ARG A 331 -29.36 11.29 17.38
N ALA A 332 -30.68 11.21 17.28
CA ALA A 332 -31.38 9.99 16.87
C ALA A 332 -30.93 9.53 15.48
N ASN A 333 -30.93 10.43 14.49
CA ASN A 333 -30.48 10.13 13.13
C ASN A 333 -29.02 9.64 13.10
N ARG A 334 -28.11 10.33 13.81
CA ARG A 334 -26.69 9.93 13.89
C ARG A 334 -26.50 8.61 14.62
N LEU A 335 -27.33 8.32 15.62
CA LEU A 335 -27.23 7.09 16.39
C LEU A 335 -27.66 5.91 15.54
N GLU A 336 -28.74 6.07 14.77
CA GLU A 336 -29.19 5.05 13.83
C GLU A 336 -28.12 4.74 12.77
N GLU A 337 -27.52 5.75 12.14
CA GLU A 337 -26.43 5.55 11.19
C GLU A 337 -25.20 4.88 11.82
N ALA A 338 -24.85 5.25 13.05
CA ALA A 338 -23.74 4.62 13.77
C ALA A 338 -24.05 3.15 14.12
N LEU A 339 -25.29 2.83 14.51
CA LEU A 339 -25.74 1.47 14.79
C LEU A 339 -25.80 0.61 13.52
N LYS A 340 -26.28 1.16 12.40
CA LYS A 340 -26.23 0.51 11.09
C LYS A 340 -24.80 0.13 10.72
N GLY A 341 -23.86 1.08 10.83
CA GLY A 341 -22.43 0.80 10.62
C GLY A 341 -21.84 -0.24 11.58
N ALA A 342 -22.25 -0.23 12.85
CA ALA A 342 -21.82 -1.22 13.84
C ALA A 342 -22.45 -2.61 13.62
N ALA A 343 -23.64 -2.71 13.02
CA ALA A 343 -24.28 -3.96 12.66
C ALA A 343 -23.66 -4.61 11.40
N THR A 344 -23.12 -3.81 10.48
CA THR A 344 -22.50 -4.31 9.25
C THR A 344 -21.18 -5.05 9.49
N ILE A 345 -20.35 -4.61 10.46
CA ILE A 345 -19.03 -5.22 10.70
C ILE A 345 -19.14 -6.69 11.16
N PRO A 346 -19.96 -7.05 12.16
CA PRO A 346 -20.15 -8.46 12.52
C PRO A 346 -20.71 -9.29 11.36
N LEU A 347 -21.60 -8.73 10.52
CA LEU A 347 -22.11 -9.44 9.36
C LEU A 347 -21.00 -9.74 8.34
N GLU A 348 -20.05 -8.82 8.15
CA GLU A 348 -18.85 -9.06 7.36
C GLU A 348 -18.00 -10.18 7.99
N VAL A 349 -17.75 -10.16 9.30
CA VAL A 349 -17.01 -11.21 10.02
C VAL A 349 -17.68 -12.58 9.84
N ALA A 350 -19.00 -12.67 9.93
CA ALA A 350 -19.75 -13.90 9.67
C ALA A 350 -19.54 -14.41 8.24
N GLY A 351 -19.61 -13.51 7.24
CA GLY A 351 -19.38 -13.85 5.84
C GLY A 351 -17.95 -14.32 5.56
N LEU A 352 -16.95 -13.67 6.16
CA LEU A 352 -15.55 -14.06 6.05
C LEU A 352 -15.29 -15.41 6.75
N GLY A 353 -15.90 -15.64 7.92
CA GLY A 353 -15.81 -16.92 8.63
C GLY A 353 -16.36 -18.11 7.83
N VAL A 354 -17.45 -17.91 7.09
CA VAL A 354 -17.98 -18.94 6.16
C VAL A 354 -17.02 -19.20 5.00
N GLN A 355 -16.40 -18.17 4.43
CA GLN A 355 -15.39 -18.36 3.36
C GLN A 355 -14.17 -19.13 3.86
N VAL A 356 -13.72 -18.85 5.09
CA VAL A 356 -12.65 -19.64 5.73
C VAL A 356 -13.07 -21.10 5.89
N LEU A 357 -14.30 -21.38 6.31
CA LEU A 357 -14.84 -22.74 6.42
C LEU A 357 -14.85 -23.49 5.09
N GLU A 358 -15.29 -22.85 4.01
CA GLU A 358 -15.29 -23.45 2.66
C GLU A 358 -13.88 -23.84 2.18
N LEU A 359 -12.90 -22.98 2.45
CA LEU A 359 -11.50 -23.25 2.10
C LEU A 359 -10.89 -24.34 2.99
N LEU A 360 -11.25 -24.39 4.28
CA LEU A 360 -10.86 -25.47 5.18
C LEU A 360 -11.47 -26.81 4.79
N GLU A 361 -12.71 -26.83 4.30
CA GLU A 361 -13.35 -28.02 3.75
C GLU A 361 -12.59 -28.54 2.52
N THR A 362 -12.25 -27.64 1.59
CA THR A 362 -11.43 -27.99 0.43
C THR A 362 -10.08 -28.59 0.87
N LEU A 363 -9.41 -27.98 1.85
CA LEU A 363 -8.14 -28.48 2.38
C LEU A 363 -8.27 -29.78 3.18
N ALA A 364 -9.42 -30.04 3.80
CA ALA A 364 -9.69 -31.31 4.46
C ALA A 364 -9.76 -32.47 3.45
N GLU A 365 -10.26 -32.20 2.24
CA GLU A 365 -10.36 -33.18 1.15
C GLU A 365 -9.02 -33.42 0.41
N ILE A 366 -8.33 -32.34 0.02
CA ILE A 366 -7.15 -32.43 -0.86
C ILE A 366 -5.81 -32.26 -0.14
N GLY A 367 -5.84 -31.75 1.09
CA GLY A 367 -4.66 -31.39 1.84
C GLY A 367 -3.95 -32.59 2.49
N ASN A 368 -2.93 -32.29 3.28
CA ASN A 368 -2.19 -33.30 4.01
C ASN A 368 -3.08 -33.98 5.06
N PRO A 369 -3.36 -35.31 4.97
CA PRO A 369 -4.28 -35.99 5.89
C PRO A 369 -3.82 -35.96 7.35
N ASN A 370 -2.52 -35.76 7.60
CA ASN A 370 -1.98 -35.63 8.95
C ASN A 370 -2.34 -34.29 9.62
N ALA A 371 -2.84 -33.32 8.85
CA ALA A 371 -3.27 -32.00 9.33
C ALA A 371 -4.81 -31.87 9.38
N LEU A 372 -5.55 -32.98 9.23
CA LEU A 372 -7.02 -32.97 9.27
C LEU A 372 -7.58 -32.54 10.63
N SER A 373 -6.86 -32.83 11.73
CA SER A 373 -7.19 -32.30 13.06
C SER A 373 -7.07 -30.77 13.13
N ASP A 374 -6.11 -30.19 12.40
CA ASP A 374 -5.94 -28.74 12.32
C ASP A 374 -7.08 -28.11 11.50
N ALA A 375 -7.52 -28.79 10.43
CA ALA A 375 -8.67 -28.37 9.63
C ALA A 375 -9.95 -28.34 10.46
N ALA A 376 -10.21 -29.40 11.23
CA ALA A 376 -11.36 -29.48 12.14
C ALA A 376 -11.29 -28.41 13.25
N THR A 377 -10.11 -28.17 13.82
CA THR A 377 -9.92 -27.11 14.83
C THR A 377 -10.20 -25.73 14.22
N GLY A 378 -9.67 -25.46 13.02
CA GLY A 378 -9.93 -24.21 12.30
C GLY A 378 -11.41 -24.03 11.94
N ALA A 379 -12.11 -25.12 11.65
CA ALA A 379 -13.53 -25.11 11.36
C ALA A 379 -14.35 -24.75 12.61
N GLN A 380 -14.04 -25.34 13.77
CA GLN A 380 -14.75 -25.03 15.02
C GLN A 380 -14.50 -23.58 15.48
N LEU A 381 -13.28 -23.05 15.31
CA LEU A 381 -12.97 -21.65 15.59
C LEU A 381 -13.77 -20.71 14.68
N SER A 382 -13.84 -21.01 13.39
CA SER A 382 -14.60 -20.22 12.41
C SER A 382 -16.11 -20.31 12.67
N LEU A 383 -16.65 -21.48 13.04
CA LEU A 383 -18.05 -21.65 13.41
C LEU A 383 -18.40 -20.82 14.66
N ALA A 384 -17.56 -20.86 15.69
CA ALA A 384 -17.73 -20.06 16.89
C ALA A 384 -17.70 -18.56 16.57
N ALA A 385 -16.81 -18.13 15.66
CA ALA A 385 -16.76 -16.76 15.19
C ALA A 385 -18.06 -16.33 14.49
N VAL A 386 -18.60 -17.15 13.58
CA VAL A 386 -19.87 -16.87 12.88
C VAL A 386 -21.03 -16.79 13.88
N ALA A 387 -21.09 -17.69 14.85
CA ALA A 387 -22.11 -17.66 15.90
C ALA A 387 -22.01 -16.40 16.77
N SER A 388 -20.79 -16.01 17.18
CA SER A 388 -20.55 -14.79 17.94
C SER A 388 -20.90 -13.53 17.13
N ALA A 389 -20.49 -13.49 15.87
CA ALA A 389 -20.82 -12.41 14.95
C ALA A 389 -22.33 -12.21 14.83
N ARG A 390 -23.11 -13.30 14.72
CA ARG A 390 -24.57 -13.25 14.74
C ARG A 390 -25.12 -12.62 16.03
N TYR A 391 -24.57 -12.92 17.21
CA TYR A 391 -25.00 -12.27 18.45
C TYR A 391 -24.79 -10.76 18.40
N ASN A 392 -23.66 -10.31 17.87
CA ASN A 392 -23.38 -8.88 17.72
C ASN A 392 -24.31 -8.21 16.70
N VAL A 393 -24.66 -8.88 15.60
CA VAL A 393 -25.71 -8.40 14.66
C VAL A 393 -27.05 -8.24 15.39
N LEU A 394 -27.47 -9.24 16.16
CA LEU A 394 -28.75 -9.18 16.88
C LEU A 394 -28.81 -8.04 17.90
N VAL A 395 -27.71 -7.82 18.64
CA VAL A 395 -27.61 -6.74 19.62
C VAL A 395 -27.61 -5.37 18.93
N ASN A 396 -26.78 -5.17 17.91
CA ASN A 396 -26.66 -3.87 17.24
C ASN A 396 -27.92 -3.49 16.45
N THR A 397 -28.68 -4.48 15.97
CA THR A 397 -29.96 -4.26 15.28
C THR A 397 -31.16 -4.16 16.22
N ALA A 398 -30.99 -4.27 17.55
CA ALA A 398 -32.11 -4.18 18.48
C ALA A 398 -32.68 -2.76 18.60
N ASP A 399 -31.82 -1.76 18.45
CA ASP A 399 -32.13 -0.34 18.63
C ASP A 399 -32.23 0.42 17.29
N ILE A 400 -32.34 -0.28 16.15
CA ILE A 400 -32.46 0.32 14.81
C ILE A 400 -33.95 0.40 14.41
N GLU A 401 -34.42 1.58 14.03
CA GLU A 401 -35.82 1.80 13.62
C GLU A 401 -36.13 1.24 12.22
N ASP A 402 -35.14 1.20 11.34
CA ASP A 402 -35.24 0.60 10.00
C ASP A 402 -35.50 -0.92 10.06
N GLU A 403 -36.78 -1.29 9.96
CA GLU A 403 -37.24 -2.68 10.02
C GLU A 403 -36.73 -3.54 8.86
N GLU A 404 -36.59 -2.96 7.66
CA GLU A 404 -36.12 -3.67 6.46
C GLU A 404 -34.64 -4.04 6.64
N PHE A 405 -33.81 -3.06 7.01
CA PHE A 405 -32.40 -3.27 7.32
C PHE A 405 -32.24 -4.33 8.42
N THR A 406 -33.00 -4.20 9.50
CA THR A 406 -32.94 -5.13 10.65
C THR A 406 -33.29 -6.55 10.22
N LYS A 407 -34.38 -6.73 9.47
CA LYS A 407 -34.82 -8.05 9.01
C LYS A 407 -33.81 -8.68 8.06
N GLU A 408 -33.28 -7.92 7.10
CA GLU A 408 -32.27 -8.39 6.15
C GLU A 408 -31.01 -8.86 6.86
N HIS A 409 -30.44 -8.04 7.76
CA HIS A 409 -29.19 -8.34 8.45
C HIS A 409 -29.32 -9.56 9.36
N ARG A 410 -30.45 -9.68 10.07
CA ARG A 410 -30.72 -10.83 10.93
C ARG A 410 -30.89 -12.11 10.13
N SER A 411 -31.70 -12.08 9.07
CA SER A 411 -31.89 -13.24 8.19
C SER A 411 -30.57 -13.71 7.59
N ARG A 412 -29.75 -12.77 7.10
CA ARG A 412 -28.46 -13.10 6.51
C ARG A 412 -27.48 -13.69 7.53
N ALA A 413 -27.49 -13.18 8.77
CA ALA A 413 -26.67 -13.76 9.84
C ALA A 413 -27.15 -15.17 10.25
N ASP A 414 -28.46 -15.44 10.22
CA ASP A 414 -29.03 -16.77 10.44
C ASP A 414 -28.60 -17.75 9.33
N ASP A 415 -28.72 -17.35 8.07
CA ASP A 415 -28.35 -18.18 6.91
C ASP A 415 -26.85 -18.52 6.92
N LEU A 416 -26.00 -17.55 7.25
CA LEU A 416 -24.56 -17.75 7.37
C LEU A 416 -24.20 -18.73 8.49
N LEU A 417 -24.88 -18.65 9.64
CA LEU A 417 -24.64 -19.57 10.75
C LEU A 417 -25.06 -20.99 10.40
N GLU A 418 -26.19 -21.17 9.72
CA GLU A 418 -26.63 -22.51 9.33
C GLU A 418 -25.65 -23.14 8.34
N ARG A 419 -25.24 -22.37 7.33
CA ARG A 419 -24.21 -22.81 6.37
C ARG A 419 -22.88 -23.15 7.06
N ALA A 420 -22.47 -22.35 8.04
CA ALA A 420 -21.25 -22.60 8.81
C ALA A 420 -21.32 -23.93 9.59
N ARG A 421 -22.47 -24.25 10.19
CA ARG A 421 -22.69 -25.52 10.91
C ARG A 421 -22.58 -26.71 9.98
N GLU A 422 -23.20 -26.62 8.81
CA GLU A 422 -23.16 -27.71 7.82
C GLU A 422 -21.73 -28.01 7.37
N ILE A 423 -20.95 -26.97 7.03
CA ILE A 423 -19.55 -27.14 6.60
C ILE A 423 -18.70 -27.72 7.73
N ALA A 424 -18.79 -27.15 8.94
CA ALA A 424 -18.02 -27.62 10.09
C ALA A 424 -18.33 -29.10 10.43
N ALA A 425 -19.60 -29.51 10.34
CA ALA A 425 -20.01 -30.89 10.57
C ALA A 425 -19.43 -31.87 9.54
N ARG A 426 -19.33 -31.45 8.26
CA ARG A 426 -18.70 -32.28 7.21
C ARG A 426 -17.21 -32.46 7.46
N ILE A 427 -16.48 -31.40 7.84
CA ILE A 427 -15.05 -31.47 8.19
C ILE A 427 -14.83 -32.38 9.41
N GLU A 428 -15.68 -32.25 10.44
CA GLU A 428 -15.61 -33.11 11.63
C GLU A 428 -15.87 -34.58 11.30
N THR A 429 -16.86 -34.85 10.44
CA THR A 429 -17.16 -36.21 9.95
C THR A 429 -15.95 -36.80 9.23
N ALA A 430 -15.33 -36.04 8.31
CA ALA A 430 -14.13 -36.47 7.60
C ALA A 430 -12.97 -36.82 8.55
N LEU A 431 -12.78 -36.04 9.62
CA LEU A 431 -11.78 -36.35 10.65
C LEU A 431 -12.08 -37.68 11.35
N ILE A 432 -13.31 -37.88 11.82
CA ILE A 432 -13.72 -39.09 12.55
C ILE A 432 -13.58 -40.34 11.66
N GLU A 433 -13.98 -40.26 10.41
CA GLU A 433 -13.84 -41.35 9.43
C GLU A 433 -12.36 -41.68 9.20
N SER A 434 -11.49 -40.67 9.01
CA SER A 434 -10.05 -40.88 8.80
C SER A 434 -9.32 -41.58 9.96
N ILE A 435 -9.85 -41.46 11.19
CA ILE A 435 -9.32 -42.12 12.38
C ILE A 435 -9.85 -43.56 12.46
N SER A 436 -11.12 -43.76 12.08
CA SER A 436 -11.78 -45.07 12.14
C SER A 436 -11.25 -46.06 11.10
N GLU A 437 -10.66 -45.56 10.01
CA GLU A 437 -10.04 -46.36 8.95
C GLU A 437 -8.58 -46.76 9.23
N LYS A 438 -7.95 -46.24 10.29
CA LYS A 438 -6.58 -46.57 10.73
C LYS A 438 -6.56 -47.65 11.80
#